data_AF-A0A2N0QGW1-F1
#
_entry.id   AF-A0A2N0QGW1-F1
#
_cell.length_a   1.000
_cell.length_b   1.000
_cell.length_c   1.000
_cell.angle_alpha   90.00
_cell.angle_beta   90.00
_cell.angle_gamma   90.00
#
_symmetry.space_group_name_H-M   'P 1'
#
loop_
_entity.id
_entity.type
_entity.pdbx_description
1 polymer ?
#
loop_
_entity_poly.entity_id
_entity_poly.type
_entity_poly.pdbx_seq_one_letter_code
_entity_poly.pdbx_strand_id
1 'polypeptide(L)'
;ENARLGTIVQWDDSDQPIVFFNSQTPNTISALYRDRTKVHENVKTLLKSQVIGNRTKWELDDYNSMSTDALLVKLEYLAQRSTEKLNLPEYALSGDNLIKMALILLRARANIPVIVCGEAGQV
;
A
#
# COMPACT_ATOMS: atom_id res chain seq x y z
N GLU A 1 28.93 -15.59 -9.21
CA GLU A 1 28.39 -14.46 -8.42
C GLU A 1 26.97 -14.05 -8.84
N ASN A 2 26.64 -14.01 -10.13
CA ASN A 2 25.31 -13.64 -10.65
C ASN A 2 24.13 -14.60 -10.39
N ALA A 3 24.38 -15.82 -9.88
CA ALA A 3 23.32 -16.82 -9.70
C ALA A 3 22.35 -16.53 -8.52
N ARG A 4 22.73 -15.65 -7.57
CA ARG A 4 21.93 -15.36 -6.37
C ARG A 4 20.87 -14.26 -6.57
N LEU A 5 21.05 -13.41 -7.58
CA LEU A 5 20.07 -12.36 -7.92
C LEU A 5 18.84 -12.93 -8.63
N GLY A 6 18.99 -14.02 -9.40
CA GLY A 6 17.89 -14.69 -10.09
C GLY A 6 16.85 -15.37 -9.18
N THR A 7 17.11 -15.45 -7.88
CA THR A 7 16.17 -15.95 -6.85
C THR A 7 15.34 -14.86 -6.19
N ILE A 8 15.57 -13.58 -6.50
CA ILE A 8 14.77 -12.48 -5.95
C ILE A 8 13.42 -12.47 -6.70
N VAL A 9 12.35 -12.80 -6.00
CA VAL A 9 10.99 -12.69 -6.53
C VAL A 9 10.70 -11.21 -6.78
N GLN A 10 10.32 -10.87 -8.01
CA GLN A 10 9.91 -9.51 -8.33
C GLN A 10 8.60 -9.20 -7.60
N TRP A 11 8.52 -8.01 -7.01
CA TRP A 11 7.31 -7.58 -6.32
C TRP A 11 6.09 -7.55 -7.26
N ASP A 12 6.34 -7.27 -8.54
CA ASP A 12 5.30 -7.22 -9.57
C ASP A 12 4.64 -8.58 -9.82
N ASP A 13 5.32 -9.68 -9.46
CA ASP A 13 4.80 -11.05 -9.58
C ASP A 13 4.01 -11.52 -8.34
N SER A 14 3.94 -10.70 -7.27
CA SER A 14 3.23 -11.05 -6.03
C SER A 14 1.82 -10.46 -5.97
N ASP A 15 0.83 -11.32 -5.83
CA ASP A 15 -0.58 -10.94 -5.61
C ASP A 15 -0.94 -10.85 -4.10
N GLN A 16 0.05 -10.98 -3.21
CA GLN A 16 -0.22 -10.97 -1.77
C GLN A 16 -0.56 -9.56 -1.27
N PRO A 17 -1.72 -9.37 -0.60
CA PRO A 17 -2.07 -8.09 -0.01
C PRO A 17 -1.16 -7.79 1.17
N ILE A 18 -0.78 -6.52 1.31
CA ILE A 18 -0.04 -6.01 2.46
C ILE A 18 -1.07 -5.53 3.49
N VAL A 19 -1.01 -6.08 4.70
CA VAL A 19 -1.95 -5.72 5.79
C VAL A 19 -1.26 -4.81 6.80
N PHE A 20 -1.96 -3.75 7.21
CA PHE A 20 -1.48 -2.74 8.15
C PHE A 20 -2.44 -2.63 9.33
N PHE A 21 -1.89 -2.55 10.54
CA PHE A 21 -2.66 -2.10 11.70
C PHE A 21 -2.72 -0.58 11.69
N ASN A 22 -3.93 -0.02 11.72
CA ASN A 22 -4.10 1.43 11.64
C ASN A 22 -3.77 2.06 13.00
N SER A 23 -2.75 2.91 13.02
CA SER A 23 -2.38 3.67 14.24
C SER A 23 -3.39 4.78 14.56
N GLN A 24 -4.04 5.35 13.54
CA GLN A 24 -4.97 6.47 13.68
C GLN A 24 -6.39 6.03 14.09
N THR A 25 -6.78 4.78 13.82
CA THR A 25 -8.08 4.21 14.21
C THR A 25 -7.86 2.86 14.90
N PRO A 26 -7.90 2.83 16.24
CA PRO A 26 -7.70 1.61 17.01
C PRO A 26 -8.60 0.47 16.55
N ASN A 27 -8.11 -0.77 16.67
CA ASN A 27 -8.84 -2.00 16.33
C ASN A 27 -9.29 -2.12 14.87
N THR A 28 -8.62 -1.40 13.97
CA THR A 28 -8.86 -1.54 12.53
C THR A 28 -7.57 -1.89 11.79
N ILE A 29 -7.73 -2.62 10.69
CA ILE A 29 -6.71 -2.98 9.75
C ILE A 29 -7.07 -2.46 8.36
N SER A 30 -6.05 -2.04 7.64
CA SER A 30 -6.13 -1.73 6.21
C SER A 30 -5.38 -2.77 5.41
N ALA A 31 -5.75 -2.98 4.14
CA ALA A 31 -4.97 -3.79 3.22
C ALA A 31 -4.70 -3.00 1.94
N LEU A 32 -3.47 -3.13 1.41
CA LEU A 32 -3.09 -2.71 0.07
C LEU A 32 -2.90 -3.93 -0.81
N TYR A 33 -3.26 -3.82 -2.08
CA TYR A 33 -3.20 -4.88 -3.08
C TYR A 33 -3.06 -4.24 -4.46
N ARG A 34 -2.41 -4.93 -5.40
CA ARG A 34 -2.23 -4.43 -6.77
C ARG A 34 -3.51 -4.54 -7.59
N ASP A 35 -4.16 -5.69 -7.49
CA ASP A 35 -5.37 -6.02 -8.24
C ASP A 35 -6.47 -6.46 -7.27
N ARG A 36 -7.53 -5.66 -7.17
CA ARG A 36 -8.67 -5.94 -6.30
C ARG A 36 -9.42 -7.23 -6.65
N THR A 37 -9.32 -7.69 -7.90
CA THR A 37 -9.97 -8.92 -8.36
C THR A 37 -9.30 -10.18 -7.83
N LYS A 38 -7.99 -10.09 -7.52
CA LYS A 38 -7.18 -11.19 -7.01
C LYS A 38 -7.17 -11.31 -5.49
N VAL A 39 -7.78 -10.37 -4.77
CA VAL A 39 -7.87 -10.40 -3.31
C VAL A 39 -8.75 -11.57 -2.87
N HIS A 40 -8.23 -12.41 -1.98
CA HIS A 40 -8.94 -13.58 -1.45
C HIS A 40 -10.20 -13.17 -0.66
N GLU A 41 -11.28 -13.96 -0.76
CA GLU A 41 -12.59 -13.63 -0.17
C GLU A 41 -12.56 -13.46 1.36
N ASN A 42 -11.70 -14.23 2.05
CA ASN A 42 -11.48 -14.07 3.50
C ASN A 42 -10.95 -12.67 3.85
N VAL A 43 -10.06 -12.11 3.04
CA VAL A 43 -9.54 -10.74 3.25
C VAL A 43 -10.66 -9.73 3.01
N LYS A 44 -11.48 -9.92 1.97
CA LYS A 44 -12.65 -9.05 1.73
C LYS A 44 -13.64 -9.10 2.89
N THR A 45 -13.93 -10.29 3.38
CA THR A 45 -14.82 -10.51 4.52
C THR A 45 -14.31 -9.79 5.77
N LEU A 46 -13.01 -9.88 6.04
CA LEU A 46 -12.35 -9.20 7.16
C LEU A 46 -12.35 -7.67 7.02
N LEU A 47 -12.14 -7.14 5.82
CA LEU A 47 -12.20 -5.69 5.59
C LEU A 47 -13.64 -5.17 5.71
N LYS A 48 -14.60 -5.90 5.12
CA LYS A 48 -16.03 -5.57 5.18
C LYS A 48 -16.58 -5.60 6.61
N SER A 49 -16.08 -6.49 7.47
CA SER A 49 -16.53 -6.56 8.87
C SER A 49 -16.20 -5.31 9.69
N GLN A 50 -15.21 -4.51 9.25
CA GLN A 50 -14.77 -3.30 9.93
C GLN A 50 -15.56 -2.05 9.54
N VAL A 51 -16.42 -2.14 8.50
CA VAL A 51 -17.26 -1.02 8.08
C VAL A 51 -18.34 -0.77 9.12
N ILE A 52 -18.34 0.45 9.67
CA ILE A 52 -19.40 0.98 10.51
C ILE A 52 -20.48 1.58 9.61
N GLY A 53 -21.71 1.10 9.73
CA GLY A 53 -22.85 1.56 8.92
C GLY A 53 -23.20 0.62 7.77
N ASN A 54 -23.57 1.18 6.61
CA ASN A 54 -24.14 0.39 5.52
C ASN A 54 -23.08 -0.43 4.75
N ARG A 55 -23.08 -1.74 4.99
CA ARG A 55 -22.18 -2.71 4.33
C ARG A 55 -22.58 -3.08 2.90
N THR A 56 -23.75 -2.65 2.41
CA THR A 56 -24.22 -3.01 1.06
C THR A 56 -23.52 -2.25 -0.05
N LYS A 57 -22.87 -1.12 0.25
CA LYS A 57 -22.08 -0.31 -0.69
C LYS A 57 -20.58 -0.52 -0.57
N TRP A 58 -20.15 -1.49 0.25
CA TRP A 58 -18.73 -1.73 0.45
C TRP A 58 -18.13 -2.47 -0.75
N GLU A 59 -17.07 -1.89 -1.31
CA GLU A 59 -16.23 -2.50 -2.33
C GLU A 59 -14.75 -2.24 -2.03
N LEU A 60 -13.89 -3.01 -2.68
CA LEU A 60 -12.45 -2.79 -2.64
C LEU A 60 -12.08 -1.59 -3.53
N ASP A 61 -11.19 -0.76 -2.99
CA ASP A 61 -10.60 0.37 -3.70
C ASP A 61 -9.88 -0.09 -4.98
N ASP A 62 -9.99 0.72 -6.04
CA ASP A 62 -9.24 0.53 -7.28
C ASP A 62 -8.17 1.62 -7.42
N TYR A 63 -6.98 1.34 -6.88
CA TYR A 63 -5.88 2.32 -6.83
C TYR A 63 -5.39 2.77 -8.20
N ASN A 64 -5.63 1.99 -9.25
CA ASN A 64 -5.24 2.35 -10.62
C ASN A 64 -6.17 3.41 -11.22
N SER A 65 -7.40 3.51 -10.72
CA SER A 65 -8.39 4.52 -11.12
C SER A 65 -8.46 5.74 -10.21
N MET A 66 -7.78 5.71 -9.07
CA MET A 66 -7.81 6.81 -8.09
C MET A 66 -7.02 8.03 -8.57
N SER A 67 -7.49 9.21 -8.18
CA SER A 67 -6.71 10.44 -8.37
C SER A 67 -5.48 10.46 -7.46
N THR A 68 -4.46 11.21 -7.86
CA THR A 68 -3.24 11.47 -7.08
C THR A 68 -3.57 11.95 -5.66
N ASP A 69 -4.53 12.86 -5.50
CA ASP A 69 -4.95 13.38 -4.19
C ASP A 69 -5.58 12.29 -3.31
N ALA A 70 -6.39 11.40 -3.89
CA ALA A 70 -6.98 10.30 -3.15
C ALA A 70 -5.93 9.28 -2.69
N LEU A 71 -4.93 9.01 -3.55
CA LEU A 71 -3.78 8.18 -3.20
C LEU A 71 -2.91 8.83 -2.11
N LEU A 72 -2.72 10.15 -2.17
CA LEU A 72 -1.96 10.89 -1.16
C LEU A 72 -2.64 10.80 0.21
N VAL A 73 -3.95 11.00 0.27
CA VAL A 73 -4.73 10.85 1.52
C VAL A 73 -4.54 9.46 2.12
N LYS A 74 -4.50 8.41 1.30
CA LYS A 74 -4.21 7.05 1.77
C LYS A 74 -2.79 6.89 2.29
N LEU A 75 -1.81 7.43 1.56
CA LEU A 75 -0.41 7.37 1.98
C LEU A 75 -0.19 8.09 3.32
N GLU A 76 -0.75 9.29 3.48
CA GLU A 76 -0.70 10.04 4.75
C GLU A 76 -1.36 9.27 5.89
N TYR A 77 -2.49 8.60 5.60
CA TYR A 77 -3.16 7.78 6.59
C TYR A 77 -2.26 6.62 7.07
N LEU A 78 -1.51 5.99 6.17
CA LEU A 78 -0.52 4.95 6.50
C LEU A 78 0.70 5.53 7.22
N ALA A 79 1.24 6.65 6.72
CA ALA A 79 2.47 7.29 7.20
C ALA A 79 2.32 8.01 8.55
N GLN A 80 1.08 8.14 9.04
CA GLN A 80 0.65 9.10 10.06
C GLN A 80 0.42 10.48 9.44
N ARG A 81 -0.79 11.01 9.61
CA ARG A 81 -1.18 12.29 9.02
C ARG A 81 -0.32 13.42 9.59
N SER A 82 0.28 14.20 8.70
CA SER A 82 0.87 15.50 9.04
C SER A 82 -0.25 16.47 9.44
N THR A 83 -0.03 17.25 10.49
CA THR A 83 -0.91 18.38 10.84
C THR A 83 -0.67 19.59 9.95
N GLU A 84 0.42 19.60 9.19
CA GLU A 84 0.83 20.69 8.30
C GLU A 84 0.63 20.30 6.84
N LYS A 85 0.29 21.29 6.01
CA LYS A 85 0.19 21.10 4.55
C LYS A 85 1.59 20.79 4.02
N LEU A 86 1.76 19.57 3.51
CA LEU A 86 3.01 19.15 2.89
C LEU A 86 3.13 19.83 1.51
N ASN A 87 4.14 20.68 1.33
CA ASN A 87 4.52 21.21 0.03
C ASN A 87 5.42 20.19 -0.66
N LEU A 88 4.81 19.13 -1.20
CA LEU A 88 5.54 18.07 -1.90
C LEU A 88 5.87 18.51 -3.34
N PRO A 89 7.05 18.11 -3.87
CA PRO A 89 7.35 18.30 -5.28
C PRO A 89 6.37 17.50 -6.15
N GLU A 90 6.27 17.86 -7.42
CA GLU A 90 5.48 17.10 -8.39
C GLU A 90 6.04 15.68 -8.49
N TYR A 91 5.26 14.71 -8.03
CA TYR A 91 5.56 13.29 -8.09
C TYR A 91 4.34 12.56 -8.62
N ALA A 92 4.54 11.71 -9.62
CA ALA A 92 3.47 10.89 -10.18
C ALA A 92 3.07 9.78 -9.19
N LEU A 93 2.26 10.10 -8.19
CA LEU A 93 1.75 9.12 -7.23
C LEU A 93 0.70 8.23 -7.91
N SER A 94 1.11 7.03 -8.29
CA SER A 94 0.26 5.96 -8.82
C SER A 94 -0.07 4.94 -7.73
N GLY A 95 -1.01 4.04 -7.99
CA GLY A 95 -1.29 2.90 -7.09
C GLY A 95 -0.06 2.01 -6.85
N ASP A 96 0.79 1.85 -7.86
CA ASP A 96 2.06 1.12 -7.74
C ASP A 96 3.05 1.84 -6.81
N ASN A 97 3.23 3.15 -7.00
CA ASN A 97 4.09 3.96 -6.15
C ASN A 97 3.59 4.02 -4.70
N LEU A 98 2.27 4.08 -4.48
CA LEU A 98 1.65 3.97 -3.16
C LEU A 98 2.06 2.67 -2.45
N ILE A 99 1.96 1.54 -3.14
CA ILE A 99 2.31 0.22 -2.58
C ILE A 99 3.80 0.14 -2.27
N LYS A 100 4.66 0.58 -3.19
CA LYS A 100 6.13 0.62 -2.99
C LYS A 100 6.51 1.46 -1.77
N MET A 101 5.95 2.66 -1.64
CA MET A 101 6.19 3.52 -0.48
C MET A 101 5.69 2.89 0.82
N ALA A 102 4.54 2.22 0.81
CA ALA A 102 4.00 1.55 1.98
C ALA A 102 4.89 0.38 2.45
N LEU A 103 5.51 -0.37 1.52
CA LEU A 103 6.50 -1.40 1.86
C LEU A 103 7.76 -0.80 2.51
N ILE A 104 8.29 0.27 1.92
CA ILE A 104 9.44 0.99 2.50
C ILE A 104 9.12 1.45 3.92
N LEU A 105 7.93 2.03 4.11
CA LEU A 105 7.45 2.50 5.41
C LEU A 105 7.36 1.35 6.44
N LEU A 106 6.81 0.19 6.07
CA LEU A 106 6.72 -0.98 6.96
C LEU A 106 8.10 -1.45 7.42
N ARG A 107 9.02 -1.56 6.48
CA ARG A 107 10.40 -2.00 6.74
C ARG A 107 11.13 -1.01 7.65
N ALA A 108 11.00 0.28 7.36
CA ALA A 108 11.57 1.36 8.17
C ALA A 108 11.02 1.33 9.60
N ARG A 109 9.70 1.20 9.79
CA ARG A 109 9.07 1.11 11.12
C ARG A 109 9.46 -0.15 11.89
N ALA A 110 9.75 -1.24 11.19
CA ALA A 110 10.23 -2.47 11.79
C ALA A 110 11.75 -2.45 12.07
N ASN A 111 12.44 -1.34 11.83
CA ASN A 111 13.89 -1.20 11.92
C ASN A 111 14.66 -2.24 11.09
N ILE A 112 14.12 -2.64 9.93
CA ILE A 112 14.78 -3.60 9.05
C ILE A 112 15.35 -2.87 7.83
N PRO A 113 16.62 -3.09 7.45
CA PRO A 113 17.25 -2.40 6.34
C PRO A 113 16.44 -2.47 5.03
N VAL A 114 16.33 -1.34 4.34
CA VAL A 114 15.67 -1.25 3.04
C VAL A 114 16.74 -1.15 1.97
N ILE A 115 16.75 -2.13 1.05
CA ILE A 115 17.55 -2.12 -0.17
C ILE A 115 16.55 -2.10 -1.32
N VAL A 116 16.59 -1.05 -2.14
CA VAL A 116 15.74 -0.92 -3.32
C VAL A 116 16.59 -1.27 -4.55
N CYS A 117 16.18 -2.31 -5.26
CA CYS A 117 16.81 -2.73 -6.51
C CYS A 117 15.88 -2.36 -7.66
N GLY A 118 16.36 -1.57 -8.62
CA GLY A 118 15.61 -1.19 -9.81
C GLY A 118 16.55 -0.92 -10.97
N GLU A 119 16.01 -0.94 -12.18
CA GLU A 119 16.74 -0.53 -13.37
C GLU A 119 16.89 1.00 -13.42
N ALA A 120 17.86 1.50 -14.19
CA ALA A 120 18.11 2.93 -14.28
C ALA A 120 16.84 3.67 -14.76
N GLY A 121 16.37 4.62 -13.95
CA GLY A 121 15.16 5.41 -14.22
C GLY A 121 13.86 4.85 -13.65
N GLN A 122 13.88 3.75 -12.88
CA GLN A 122 12.69 3.12 -12.29
C GLN A 122 12.59 3.20 -10.75
N VAL A 123 13.52 3.91 -10.09
CA VAL A 123 13.53 4.08 -8.62
C VAL A 123 13.02 5.45 -8.22
#